data_AF-A0A2D7RNX0-F1
#
_entry.id   AF-A0A2D7RNX0-F1
#
_cell.length_a   1.000
_cell.length_b   1.000
_cell.length_c   1.000
_cell.angle_alpha   90.00
_cell.angle_beta   90.00
_cell.angle_gamma   90.00
#
_symmetry.space_group_name_H-M   'P 1'
#
loop_
_entity.id
_entity.type
_entity.pdbx_description
1 polymer ?
#
loop_
_entity_poly.entity_id
_entity_poly.type
_entity_poly.pdbx_seq_one_letter_code
_entity_poly.pdbx_strand_id
1 'polypeptide(L)'
;MNWFLIGIIIFVICYLFLNWFAKTSSRKIALFLKKTAVILSLLLAFIFTIGGKFIFSLPFFLILLSGLKIKGLSALQMFQLWRLIQYLRNSKKFSNNKFSGSSSVTLDESYKLLGLKKGCSKNEVVQSAQKLQKKIHPDMNRDVNTERLSQLVNEAKEKILKTDFS
;
A
#
# COMPACT_ATOMS: atom_id res chain seq x y z
N MET A 1 -39.20 -20.64 -28.93
CA MET A 1 -37.85 -21.24 -28.80
C MET A 1 -37.32 -21.61 -30.18
N ASN A 2 -36.60 -20.70 -30.83
CA ASN A 2 -35.94 -20.96 -32.12
C ASN A 2 -34.42 -21.15 -31.94
N TRP A 3 -34.04 -22.03 -30.99
CA TRP A 3 -32.65 -22.40 -30.75
C TRP A 3 -31.96 -22.93 -32.02
N PHE A 4 -32.72 -23.57 -32.91
CA PHE A 4 -32.24 -23.99 -34.23
C PHE A 4 -31.83 -22.81 -35.12
N LEU A 5 -32.61 -21.72 -35.17
CA LEU A 5 -32.21 -20.53 -35.93
C LEU A 5 -30.98 -19.85 -35.33
N ILE A 6 -30.91 -19.76 -33.99
CA ILE A 6 -29.72 -19.21 -33.31
C ILE A 6 -28.47 -20.03 -33.68
N GLY A 7 -28.58 -21.36 -33.73
CA GLY A 7 -27.48 -22.25 -34.09
C GLY A 7 -27.02 -22.05 -35.53
N ILE A 8 -27.96 -21.93 -36.49
CA ILE A 8 -27.63 -21.67 -37.90
C ILE A 8 -26.95 -20.31 -38.06
N ILE A 9 -27.45 -19.28 -37.37
CA ILE A 9 -26.88 -17.92 -37.41
C ILE A 9 -25.44 -17.93 -36.85
N ILE A 10 -25.21 -18.59 -35.71
CA ILE A 10 -23.86 -18.70 -35.13
C ILE A 10 -22.91 -19.43 -36.08
N PHE A 11 -23.40 -20.47 -36.76
CA PHE A 11 -22.61 -21.28 -37.68
C PHE A 11 -22.19 -20.49 -38.91
N VAL A 12 -23.10 -19.71 -39.50
CA VAL A 12 -22.80 -18.83 -40.64
C VAL A 12 -21.78 -17.75 -40.24
N ILE A 13 -21.92 -17.16 -39.05
CA ILE A 13 -20.97 -16.17 -38.52
C ILE A 13 -19.59 -16.79 -38.33
N CYS A 14 -19.51 -17.98 -37.71
CA CYS A 14 -18.25 -18.72 -37.54
C CYS A 14 -17.61 -19.05 -38.88
N TYR A 15 -18.40 -19.49 -39.87
CA TYR A 15 -17.90 -19.79 -41.20
C TYR A 15 -17.31 -18.57 -41.90
N LEU A 16 -18.01 -17.43 -41.86
CA LEU A 16 -17.51 -16.17 -42.41
C LEU A 16 -16.22 -15.72 -41.71
N PHE A 17 -16.15 -15.86 -40.38
CA PHE A 17 -14.97 -15.54 -39.60
C PHE A 17 -13.77 -16.42 -39.96
N LEU A 18 -13.97 -17.75 -40.03
CA LEU A 18 -12.92 -18.70 -40.44
C LEU A 18 -12.47 -18.47 -41.88
N ASN A 19 -13.39 -18.19 -42.80
CA ASN A 19 -13.08 -17.91 -44.20
C ASN A 19 -12.25 -16.62 -44.35
N TRP A 20 -12.59 -15.57 -43.59
CA TRP A 20 -11.80 -14.35 -43.53
C TRP A 20 -10.42 -14.58 -42.90
N PHE A 21 -10.35 -15.39 -41.83
CA PHE A 21 -9.10 -15.76 -41.19
C PHE A 21 -8.18 -16.55 -42.12
N ALA A 22 -8.71 -17.53 -42.85
CA ALA A 22 -7.94 -18.37 -43.78
C ALA A 22 -7.40 -17.59 -44.99
N LYS A 23 -8.13 -16.59 -45.48
CA LYS A 23 -7.71 -15.74 -46.61
C LYS A 23 -6.76 -14.62 -46.21
N THR A 24 -6.61 -14.34 -44.92
CA THR A 24 -5.77 -13.25 -44.43
C THR A 24 -4.34 -13.72 -44.20
N SER A 25 -3.35 -12.97 -44.68
CA SER A 25 -1.94 -13.28 -44.45
C SER A 25 -1.60 -13.37 -42.95
N SER A 26 -0.80 -14.37 -42.55
CA SER A 26 -0.34 -14.62 -41.18
C SER A 26 0.27 -13.38 -40.49
N ARG A 27 0.94 -12.51 -41.25
CA ARG A 27 1.51 -11.25 -40.73
C ARG A 27 0.44 -10.22 -40.32
N LYS A 28 -0.63 -10.09 -41.11
CA LYS A 28 -1.77 -9.20 -40.79
C LYS A 28 -2.58 -9.73 -39.61
N ILE A 29 -2.76 -11.05 -39.52
CA ILE A 29 -3.41 -11.70 -38.38
C ILE A 29 -2.66 -11.40 -37.08
N ALA A 30 -1.33 -11.55 -37.08
CA ALA A 30 -0.52 -11.28 -35.90
C ALA A 30 -0.60 -9.80 -35.45
N LEU A 31 -0.61 -8.86 -36.39
CA LEU A 31 -0.78 -7.44 -36.09
C LEU A 31 -2.19 -7.11 -35.59
N PHE A 32 -3.21 -7.72 -36.19
CA PHE A 32 -4.60 -7.59 -35.75
C PHE A 32 -4.79 -8.13 -34.34
N LEU A 33 -4.29 -9.34 -34.04
CA LEU A 33 -4.34 -9.94 -32.70
C LEU A 33 -3.63 -9.07 -31.66
N LYS A 34 -2.46 -8.52 -31.98
CA LYS A 34 -1.75 -7.61 -31.07
C LYS A 34 -2.57 -6.36 -30.79
N LYS A 35 -3.16 -5.75 -31.81
CA LYS A 35 -3.98 -4.54 -31.67
C LYS A 35 -5.26 -4.82 -30.88
N THR A 36 -5.95 -5.92 -31.15
CA THR A 36 -7.15 -6.32 -30.40
C THR A 36 -6.83 -6.65 -28.96
N ALA A 37 -5.72 -7.34 -28.67
CA ALA A 37 -5.28 -7.62 -27.31
C ALA A 37 -4.99 -6.34 -26.52
N VAL A 38 -4.35 -5.34 -27.13
CA VAL A 38 -4.10 -4.02 -26.51
C VAL A 38 -5.40 -3.27 -26.22
N ILE A 39 -6.36 -3.28 -27.14
CA ILE A 39 -7.66 -2.61 -26.95
C ILE A 39 -8.48 -3.30 -25.86
N LEU A 40 -8.55 -4.64 -25.90
CA LEU A 40 -9.25 -5.44 -24.90
C LEU A 40 -8.65 -5.22 -23.50
N SER A 41 -7.32 -5.13 -23.45
CA SER A 41 -6.57 -4.78 -22.24
C SER A 41 -6.97 -3.43 -21.66
N LEU A 42 -7.07 -2.41 -22.51
CA LEU A 42 -7.40 -1.06 -22.09
C LEU A 42 -8.84 -0.98 -21.56
N LEU A 43 -9.76 -1.69 -22.23
CA LEU A 43 -11.17 -1.77 -21.84
C LEU A 43 -11.34 -2.48 -20.49
N LEU A 44 -10.62 -3.60 -20.29
CA LEU A 44 -10.62 -4.28 -18.99
C LEU A 44 -10.01 -3.42 -17.89
N ALA A 45 -8.92 -2.70 -18.16
CA ALA A 45 -8.37 -1.77 -17.17
C ALA A 45 -9.42 -0.74 -16.73
N PHE A 46 -10.17 -0.17 -17.68
CA PHE A 46 -11.21 0.82 -17.40
C PHE A 46 -12.37 0.26 -16.54
N ILE A 47 -12.83 -0.96 -16.85
CA ILE A 47 -13.88 -1.62 -16.05
C ILE A 47 -13.43 -1.89 -14.61
N PHE A 48 -12.17 -2.31 -14.42
CA PHE A 48 -11.60 -2.58 -13.10
C PHE A 48 -11.35 -1.31 -12.28
N THR A 49 -11.03 -0.18 -12.93
CA THR A 49 -10.91 1.12 -12.25
C THR A 49 -12.23 1.64 -11.74
N ILE A 50 -13.32 1.46 -12.50
CA ILE A 50 -14.67 1.86 -12.05
C ILE A 50 -15.14 0.98 -10.88
N GLY A 51 -14.79 -0.31 -10.89
CA GLY A 51 -15.18 -1.27 -9.86
C GLY A 51 -14.41 -1.18 -8.53
N GLY A 52 -13.58 -0.15 -8.33
CA GLY A 52 -12.77 0.05 -7.11
C GLY A 52 -11.67 -1.00 -6.88
N LYS A 53 -11.50 -1.96 -7.80
CA LYS A 53 -10.54 -3.06 -7.72
C LYS A 53 -9.29 -2.76 -8.55
N PHE A 54 -8.62 -1.65 -8.23
CA PHE A 54 -7.34 -1.25 -8.86
C PHE A 54 -6.23 -2.31 -8.78
N ILE A 55 -6.31 -3.24 -7.81
CA ILE A 55 -5.37 -4.37 -7.73
C ILE A 55 -5.42 -5.26 -8.98
N PHE A 56 -6.57 -5.36 -9.64
CA PHE A 56 -6.73 -6.19 -10.85
C PHE A 56 -6.36 -5.45 -12.15
N SER A 57 -6.25 -4.12 -12.16
CA SER A 57 -5.73 -3.40 -13.33
C SER A 57 -4.21 -3.51 -13.46
N LEU A 58 -3.50 -3.70 -12.35
CA LEU A 58 -2.04 -3.87 -12.29
C LEU A 58 -1.52 -5.03 -13.17
N PRO A 59 -2.00 -6.30 -13.04
CA PRO A 59 -1.58 -7.41 -13.92
C PRO A 59 -1.80 -7.12 -15.40
N PHE A 60 -2.87 -6.42 -15.74
CA PHE A 60 -3.17 -6.06 -17.12
C PHE A 60 -2.23 -4.99 -17.68
N PHE A 61 -1.89 -4.00 -16.85
CA PHE A 61 -0.94 -2.95 -17.21
C PHE A 61 0.47 -3.53 -17.47
N LEU A 62 0.96 -4.47 -16.66
CA LEU A 62 2.30 -5.03 -16.89
C LEU A 62 2.35 -6.01 -18.09
N ILE A 63 1.23 -6.66 -18.45
CA ILE A 63 1.12 -7.39 -19.73
C ILE A 63 1.25 -6.42 -20.92
N LEU A 64 0.62 -5.24 -20.82
CA LEU A 64 0.73 -4.19 -21.84
C LEU A 64 2.18 -3.70 -22.00
N LEU A 65 2.87 -3.45 -20.88
CA LEU A 65 4.29 -3.05 -20.86
C LEU A 65 5.23 -4.13 -21.41
N SER A 66 4.97 -5.40 -21.10
CA SER A 66 5.73 -6.53 -21.65
C SER A 66 5.60 -6.62 -23.18
N GLY A 67 4.42 -6.29 -23.71
CA GLY A 67 4.18 -6.21 -25.16
C GLY A 67 4.97 -5.10 -25.86
N LEU A 68 5.37 -4.04 -25.15
CA LEU A 68 6.11 -2.90 -25.70
C LEU A 68 7.62 -3.17 -25.93
N LYS A 69 8.14 -4.37 -25.64
CA LYS A 69 9.57 -4.73 -25.85
C LYS A 69 10.56 -3.73 -25.23
N ILE A 70 10.18 -3.05 -24.16
CA ILE A 70 11.09 -2.17 -23.41
C ILE A 70 12.08 -3.10 -22.70
N LYS A 71 13.36 -2.99 -23.04
CA LYS A 71 14.47 -3.91 -22.70
C LYS A 71 14.79 -4.05 -21.19
N GLY A 72 13.91 -3.63 -20.28
CA GLY A 72 14.13 -3.63 -18.84
C GLY A 72 12.89 -3.88 -17.99
N LEU A 73 11.78 -4.31 -18.59
CA LEU A 73 10.54 -4.67 -17.89
C LEU A 73 10.13 -6.10 -18.25
N SER A 74 11.09 -7.03 -18.18
CA SER A 74 10.79 -8.44 -18.34
C SER A 74 9.83 -8.91 -17.22
N ALA A 75 8.96 -9.87 -17.53
CA ALA A 75 8.00 -10.43 -16.58
C ALA A 75 8.65 -10.87 -15.25
N LEU A 76 9.92 -11.32 -15.31
CA LEU A 76 10.71 -11.69 -14.14
C LEU A 76 11.10 -10.50 -13.26
N GLN A 77 11.51 -9.37 -13.84
CA GLN A 77 11.81 -8.14 -13.09
C GLN A 77 10.54 -7.60 -12.44
N MET A 78 9.41 -7.75 -13.12
CA MET A 78 8.12 -7.33 -12.59
C MET A 78 7.63 -8.22 -11.44
N PHE A 79 7.91 -9.53 -11.50
CA PHE A 79 7.69 -10.45 -10.38
C PHE A 79 8.55 -10.10 -9.15
N GLN A 80 9.80 -9.72 -9.37
CA GLN A 80 10.69 -9.25 -8.29
C GLN A 80 10.19 -7.95 -7.64
N LEU A 81 9.72 -6.98 -8.44
CA LEU A 81 9.08 -5.76 -7.91
C LEU A 81 7.81 -6.08 -7.12
N TRP A 82 6.96 -6.99 -7.61
CA TRP A 82 5.76 -7.40 -6.89
C TRP A 82 6.08 -7.99 -5.52
N ARG A 83 7.14 -8.80 -5.42
CA ARG A 83 7.62 -9.34 -4.14
C ARG A 83 8.11 -8.24 -3.20
N LEU A 84 8.83 -7.25 -3.72
CA LEU A 84 9.27 -6.08 -2.94
C LEU A 84 8.09 -5.24 -2.45
N ILE A 85 7.08 -5.03 -3.29
CA ILE A 85 5.86 -4.29 -2.95
C ILE A 85 5.05 -5.05 -1.90
N GLN A 86 4.99 -6.38 -1.97
CA GLN A 86 4.38 -7.18 -0.91
C GLN A 86 5.15 -7.09 0.40
N TYR A 87 6.47 -7.18 0.35
CA TYR A 87 7.31 -7.01 1.53
C TYR A 87 7.07 -5.64 2.15
N LEU A 88 7.13 -4.56 1.37
CA LEU A 88 6.87 -3.20 1.84
C LEU A 88 5.42 -3.00 2.29
N ARG A 89 4.43 -3.64 1.68
CA ARG A 89 3.02 -3.58 2.12
C ARG A 89 2.83 -4.28 3.46
N ASN A 90 3.48 -5.43 3.67
CA ASN A 90 3.50 -6.09 4.96
C ASN A 90 4.30 -5.29 5.99
N SER A 91 5.37 -4.60 5.59
CA SER A 91 6.15 -3.68 6.42
C SER A 91 5.42 -2.36 6.69
N LYS A 92 4.48 -1.92 5.84
CA LYS A 92 3.63 -0.73 6.07
C LYS A 92 2.63 -0.90 7.22
N LYS A 93 2.61 -2.06 7.87
CA LYS A 93 2.04 -2.23 9.22
C LYS A 93 2.94 -1.69 10.35
N PHE A 94 4.03 -0.99 10.04
CA PHE A 94 4.88 -0.30 11.03
C PHE A 94 4.51 1.19 11.22
N SER A 95 3.21 1.52 11.32
CA SER A 95 2.76 2.85 11.78
C SER A 95 1.46 2.81 12.59
N ASN A 96 1.13 1.66 13.19
CA ASN A 96 0.12 1.60 14.23
C ASN A 96 0.47 0.46 15.19
N ASN A 97 1.60 0.61 15.89
CA ASN A 97 1.65 0.10 17.26
C ASN A 97 0.61 0.88 18.06
N LYS A 98 -0.65 0.41 17.97
CA LYS A 98 -1.50 0.36 19.13
C LYS A 98 -0.69 -0.43 20.16
N PHE A 99 -0.08 0.28 21.10
CA PHE A 99 0.37 -0.30 22.36
C PHE A 99 -0.88 -0.88 23.05
N SER A 100 -1.26 -2.09 22.65
CA SER A 100 -2.29 -2.91 23.28
C SER A 100 -1.58 -4.18 23.74
N GLY A 101 -0.63 -3.97 24.65
CA GLY A 101 0.16 -5.01 25.32
C GLY A 101 0.77 -4.37 26.57
N SER A 102 0.14 -4.64 27.72
CA SER A 102 0.50 -4.19 29.06
C SER A 102 0.85 -2.70 29.22
N SER A 103 -0.19 -1.91 29.44
CA SER A 103 -0.19 -0.61 30.10
C SER A 103 0.67 -0.58 31.37
N SER A 104 1.95 -0.23 31.25
CA SER A 104 2.54 0.87 32.01
C SER A 104 4.00 1.05 31.59
N VAL A 105 4.36 2.23 31.06
CA VAL A 105 5.76 2.67 30.91
C VAL A 105 6.48 2.34 32.20
N THR A 106 7.54 1.52 32.25
CA THR A 106 8.19 1.20 33.54
C THR A 106 8.84 2.45 34.15
N LEU A 107 9.03 2.50 35.48
CA LEU A 107 9.63 3.70 36.12
C LEU A 107 11.00 4.04 35.54
N ASP A 108 11.79 3.02 35.24
CA ASP A 108 13.11 3.17 34.61
C ASP A 108 13.00 3.79 33.21
N GLU A 109 12.01 3.36 32.42
CA GLU A 109 11.70 3.96 31.13
C GLU A 109 11.21 5.40 31.28
N SER A 110 10.39 5.71 32.30
CA SER A 110 9.93 7.08 32.56
C SER A 110 11.10 8.03 32.84
N TYR A 111 12.08 7.61 33.65
CA TYR A 111 13.28 8.38 33.93
C TYR A 111 14.16 8.57 32.69
N LYS A 112 14.35 7.50 31.90
CA LYS A 112 15.09 7.56 30.63
C LYS A 112 14.42 8.48 29.60
N LEU A 113 13.09 8.46 29.50
CA LEU A 113 12.31 9.31 28.60
C LEU A 113 12.45 10.80 28.94
N LEU A 114 12.50 11.15 30.22
CA LEU A 114 12.72 12.53 30.67
C LEU A 114 14.20 12.94 30.71
N GLY A 115 15.13 11.99 30.51
CA GLY A 115 16.57 12.22 30.60
C GLY A 115 17.06 12.48 32.02
N LEU A 116 16.36 11.96 33.03
CA LEU A 116 16.63 12.15 34.45
C LEU A 116 17.13 10.87 35.12
N LYS A 117 17.86 11.01 36.23
CA LYS A 117 18.32 9.88 37.06
C LYS A 117 17.31 9.64 38.20
N LYS A 118 17.27 8.41 38.73
CA LYS A 118 16.46 8.06 39.90
C LYS A 118 16.91 8.90 41.10
N GLY A 119 15.99 9.55 41.80
CA GLY A 119 16.29 10.46 42.93
C GLY A 119 16.25 11.97 42.61
N CYS A 120 15.76 12.39 41.45
CA CYS A 120 15.52 13.80 41.13
C CYS A 120 14.45 14.44 42.03
N SER A 121 14.46 15.77 42.15
CA SER A 121 13.41 16.50 42.89
C SER A 121 12.12 16.61 42.07
N LYS A 122 10.97 16.75 42.75
CA LYS A 122 9.64 16.92 42.11
C LYS A 122 9.65 18.05 41.07
N ASN A 123 10.36 19.14 41.37
CA ASN A 123 10.46 20.31 40.52
C ASN A 123 11.28 20.04 39.24
N GLU A 124 12.33 19.23 39.32
CA GLU A 124 13.16 18.84 38.17
C GLU A 124 12.41 17.98 37.15
N VAL A 125 11.57 17.07 37.64
CA VAL A 125 10.72 16.20 36.79
C VAL A 125 9.74 17.07 35.99
N VAL A 126 9.07 18.01 36.65
CA VAL A 126 8.11 18.92 36.00
C VAL A 126 8.81 19.83 34.97
N GLN A 127 9.97 20.40 35.32
CA GLN A 127 10.72 21.26 34.41
C GLN A 127 11.22 20.49 33.17
N SER A 128 11.69 19.26 33.34
CA SER A 128 12.19 18.43 32.24
C SER A 128 11.06 18.02 31.29
N ALA A 129 9.91 17.64 31.84
CA ALA A 129 8.71 17.36 31.05
C ALA A 129 8.25 18.59 30.26
N GLN A 130 8.23 19.78 30.88
CA GLN A 130 7.87 21.03 30.19
C GLN A 130 8.85 21.39 29.07
N LYS A 131 10.16 21.18 29.28
CA LYS A 131 11.18 21.40 28.24
C LYS A 131 10.98 20.44 27.06
N LEU A 132 10.70 19.16 27.31
CA LEU A 132 10.43 18.18 26.25
C LEU A 132 9.13 18.50 25.51
N GLN A 133 8.07 18.88 26.24
CA GLN A 133 6.78 19.24 25.63
C GLN A 133 6.90 20.44 24.69
N LYS A 134 7.69 21.46 25.05
CA LYS A 134 7.97 22.61 24.18
C LYS A 134 8.71 22.20 22.89
N LYS A 135 9.66 21.26 22.97
CA LYS A 135 10.39 20.75 21.80
C LYS A 135 9.53 19.92 20.86
N ILE A 136 8.53 19.23 21.41
CA ILE A 136 7.66 18.32 20.67
C ILE A 136 6.46 19.07 20.07
N HIS A 137 6.17 20.32 20.48
CA HIS A 137 4.99 21.10 20.06
C HIS A 137 4.77 21.10 18.54
N PRO A 138 3.52 20.91 18.06
CA PRO A 138 3.25 20.77 16.62
C PRO A 138 3.60 22.02 15.82
N ASP A 139 3.63 23.20 16.47
CA ASP A 139 4.08 24.44 15.84
C ASP A 139 5.57 24.46 15.49
N MET A 140 6.39 23.69 16.22
CA MET A 140 7.82 23.57 15.97
C MET A 140 8.17 22.42 15.02
N ASN A 141 7.32 21.40 14.91
CA ASN A 141 7.62 20.20 14.14
C ASN A 141 6.37 19.66 13.43
N ARG A 142 6.13 20.13 12.20
CA ARG A 142 4.92 19.84 11.42
C ARG A 142 4.87 18.43 10.83
N ASP A 143 6.00 17.72 10.79
CA ASP A 143 6.15 16.47 10.02
C ASP A 143 6.09 15.18 10.87
N VAL A 144 6.01 15.28 12.20
CA VAL A 144 6.07 14.14 13.14
C VAL A 144 4.75 14.02 13.91
N ASN A 145 4.33 12.78 14.20
CA ASN A 145 3.18 12.47 15.07
C ASN A 145 3.42 12.91 16.53
N THR A 146 3.46 14.23 16.73
CA THR A 146 3.73 14.95 17.98
C THR A 146 2.73 14.62 19.10
N GLU A 147 1.50 14.27 18.74
CA GLU A 147 0.44 13.93 19.70
C GLU A 147 0.81 12.72 20.56
N ARG A 148 1.34 11.65 19.95
CA ARG A 148 1.72 10.44 20.69
C ARG A 148 2.94 10.65 21.58
N LEU A 149 3.91 11.42 21.11
CA LEU A 149 5.09 11.77 21.90
C LEU A 149 4.71 12.61 23.12
N SER A 150 3.76 13.53 22.96
CA SER A 150 3.21 14.33 24.06
C SER A 150 2.48 13.47 25.10
N GLN A 151 1.69 12.48 24.66
CA GLN A 151 1.03 11.53 25.55
C GLN A 151 2.05 10.73 26.38
N LEU A 152 3.10 10.23 25.75
CA LEU A 152 4.14 9.45 26.41
C LEU A 152 4.92 10.27 27.48
N VAL A 153 5.22 11.53 27.18
CA VAL A 153 5.90 12.44 28.13
C VAL A 153 5.02 12.71 29.36
N ASN A 154 3.71 12.86 29.17
CA ASN A 154 2.77 13.06 30.28
C ASN A 154 2.61 11.79 31.13
N GLU A 155 2.47 10.61 30.53
CA GLU A 155 2.43 9.34 31.26
C GLU A 155 3.71 9.12 32.09
N ALA A 156 4.88 9.39 31.52
CA ALA A 156 6.15 9.27 32.23
C ALA A 156 6.22 10.21 33.45
N LYS A 157 5.82 11.47 33.28
CA LYS A 157 5.75 12.47 34.37
C LYS A 157 4.80 12.00 35.48
N GLU A 158 3.59 11.59 35.12
CA GLU A 158 2.59 11.14 36.09
C GLU A 158 3.02 9.89 36.85
N LYS A 159 3.68 8.95 36.17
CA LYS A 159 4.16 7.73 36.82
C LYS A 159 5.27 7.99 37.83
N ILE A 160 6.25 8.83 37.50
CA ILE A 160 7.31 9.24 38.45
C ILE A 160 6.70 9.95 39.65
N LEU A 161 5.76 10.88 39.41
CA LEU A 161 5.09 11.60 40.49
C LEU A 161 4.28 10.67 41.41
N LYS A 162 3.65 9.63 40.86
CA LYS A 162 2.84 8.67 41.62
C LYS A 162 3.67 7.64 42.38
N THR A 163 4.89 7.31 41.95
CA THR A 163 5.69 6.27 42.63
C THR A 163 6.78 6.81 43.54
N ASP A 164 7.45 7.91 43.19
CA ASP A 164 8.57 8.44 43.99
C ASP A 164 8.15 9.55 44.98
N PHE A 165 6.96 10.14 44.81
CA PHE A 165 6.47 11.26 45.64
C PHE A 165 5.06 11.03 46.21
N SER A 166 4.57 9.79 46.20
CA SER A 166 3.32 9.39 46.85
C SER A 166 3.56 8.87 48.26
#